data_AF-A0A1H6I5E1-F1
#
_entry.id   AF-A0A1H6I5E1-F1
#
_cell.length_a   1.000
_cell.length_b   1.000
_cell.length_c   1.000
_cell.angle_alpha   90.00
_cell.angle_beta   90.00
_cell.angle_gamma   90.00
#
_symmetry.space_group_name_H-M   'P 1'
#
loop_
_entity.id
_entity.type
_entity.pdbx_description
1 polymer ?
#
loop_
_entity_poly.entity_id
_entity_poly.type
_entity_poly.pdbx_seq_one_letter_code
_entity_poly.pdbx_strand_id
1 'polypeptide(L)'
;MYGVVTRNADDVSIGEFDRGFYEVKDVTGRAAEPIANAVNMVSCFGDTAAADDDSGLVPVDDRGLPASRDRTEFEWTHICPTHPEYRRGLLEMVEDCAAVAPDVRLDDVGFPREGYCRCERCERLFDESDHDEWAGWRAATITDFVAAAADRVSGRTYLSVHPDPYPGHLRTRSGIAVDAVADHVDEFVVPIYDTEYATTYWLETIVRGFRSRLGGDYDVHGAPPETPVSVELYAADVDVDALIEATEAVEPYAKDVLFGYEAANAAAALRRRDADARGGEVHRPE
;
A
#
# COMPACT_ATOMS: atom_id res chain seq x y z
N MET A 1 10.85 9.42 8.74
CA MET A 1 10.11 9.43 10.03
C MET A 1 9.53 8.03 10.27
N TYR A 2 9.07 7.71 11.48
CA TYR A 2 8.42 6.43 11.75
C TYR A 2 6.91 6.56 11.87
N GLY A 3 6.19 5.63 11.24
CA GLY A 3 4.75 5.53 11.37
C GLY A 3 4.28 4.13 11.75
N VAL A 4 3.01 4.00 12.08
CA VAL A 4 2.37 2.72 12.39
C VAL A 4 1.14 2.53 11.52
N VAL A 5 0.93 1.31 11.02
CA VAL A 5 -0.27 0.89 10.30
C VAL A 5 -1.02 -0.12 11.16
N THR A 6 -2.26 0.18 11.50
CA THR A 6 -2.96 -0.56 12.56
C THR A 6 -4.48 -0.59 12.37
N ARG A 7 -5.12 -1.59 12.98
CA ARG A 7 -6.58 -1.71 13.15
C ARG A 7 -7.05 -1.23 14.51
N ASN A 8 -6.13 -0.81 15.38
CA ASN A 8 -6.40 -0.38 16.73
C ASN A 8 -6.17 1.13 16.86
N ALA A 9 -7.23 1.88 17.16
CA ALA A 9 -7.18 3.33 17.25
C ALA A 9 -6.24 3.84 18.36
N ASP A 10 -6.04 3.06 19.42
CA ASP A 10 -5.15 3.45 20.52
C ASP A 10 -3.68 3.47 20.09
N ASP A 11 -3.29 2.59 19.16
CA ASP A 11 -1.90 2.47 18.69
C ASP A 11 -1.45 3.70 17.88
N VAL A 12 -2.38 4.42 17.26
CA VAL A 12 -2.12 5.67 16.50
C VAL A 12 -1.49 6.75 17.37
N SER A 13 -1.72 6.71 18.69
CA SER A 13 -1.23 7.72 19.63
C SER A 13 0.03 7.30 20.39
N ILE A 14 0.65 6.17 20.01
CA ILE A 14 1.92 5.71 20.62
C ILE A 14 3.03 6.71 20.27
N GLY A 15 3.76 7.15 21.29
CA GLY A 15 4.69 8.29 21.19
C GLY A 15 5.97 8.02 20.38
N GLU A 16 6.29 6.76 20.12
CA GLU A 16 7.39 6.34 19.27
C GLU A 16 7.12 6.57 17.76
N PHE A 17 5.87 6.82 17.36
CA PHE A 17 5.50 7.06 15.97
C PHE A 17 5.08 8.51 15.75
N ASP A 18 5.55 9.10 14.67
CA ASP A 18 5.20 10.45 14.27
C ASP A 18 3.85 10.51 13.54
N ARG A 19 3.39 9.37 12.99
CA ARG A 19 2.17 9.28 12.17
C ARG A 19 1.51 7.90 12.27
N GLY A 20 0.21 7.87 12.53
CA GLY A 20 -0.59 6.65 12.45
C GLY A 20 -1.38 6.56 11.14
N PHE A 21 -1.48 5.34 10.61
CA PHE A 21 -2.34 4.93 9.51
C PHE A 21 -3.34 3.93 10.07
N TYR A 22 -4.63 4.22 9.92
CA TYR A 22 -5.71 3.43 10.51
C TYR A 22 -6.53 2.76 9.43
N GLU A 23 -6.60 1.43 9.46
CA GLU A 23 -7.40 0.64 8.51
C GLU A 23 -8.89 0.82 8.78
N VAL A 24 -9.53 1.69 7.99
CA VAL A 24 -10.99 1.90 7.98
C VAL A 24 -11.67 0.76 7.23
N LYS A 25 -11.07 0.29 6.14
CA LYS A 25 -11.49 -0.92 5.43
C LYS A 25 -10.30 -1.81 5.15
N ASP A 26 -10.39 -3.07 5.54
CA ASP A 26 -9.39 -4.10 5.22
C ASP A 26 -9.85 -5.04 4.09
N VAL A 27 -8.93 -5.86 3.58
CA VAL A 27 -9.17 -6.84 2.50
C VAL A 27 -10.15 -7.96 2.84
N THR A 28 -10.48 -8.14 4.12
CA THR A 28 -11.49 -9.12 4.56
C THR A 28 -12.90 -8.59 4.33
N GLY A 29 -13.06 -7.29 4.11
CA GLY A 29 -14.35 -6.61 4.02
C GLY A 29 -14.83 -6.03 5.36
N ARG A 30 -13.99 -6.11 6.41
CA ARG A 30 -14.28 -5.42 7.67
C ARG A 30 -14.18 -3.92 7.43
N ALA A 31 -15.20 -3.19 7.89
CA ALA A 31 -15.20 -1.74 7.97
C ALA A 31 -15.21 -1.26 9.43
N ALA A 32 -14.61 -0.11 9.67
CA ALA A 32 -14.63 0.65 10.91
C ALA A 32 -14.98 2.12 10.63
N GLU A 33 -15.25 2.90 11.66
CA GLU A 33 -15.43 4.36 11.49
C GLU A 33 -14.06 5.04 11.33
N PRO A 34 -13.92 6.02 10.41
CA PRO A 34 -12.69 6.81 10.29
C PRO A 34 -12.41 7.62 11.56
N ILE A 35 -11.13 7.91 11.80
CA ILE A 35 -10.67 8.67 12.98
C ILE A 35 -9.90 9.92 12.56
N ALA A 36 -9.96 10.97 13.37
CA ALA A 36 -9.44 12.31 13.02
C ALA A 36 -7.92 12.46 13.21
N ASN A 37 -7.30 11.59 14.00
CA ASN A 37 -5.88 11.67 14.38
C ASN A 37 -4.99 10.67 13.61
N ALA A 38 -5.46 10.12 12.49
CA ALA A 38 -4.71 9.20 11.64
C ALA A 38 -4.89 9.53 10.15
N VAL A 39 -4.01 8.99 9.32
CA VAL A 39 -4.30 8.79 7.90
C VAL A 39 -5.26 7.60 7.79
N ASN A 40 -6.48 7.84 7.35
CA ASN A 40 -7.47 6.77 7.19
C ASN A 40 -7.14 5.96 5.92
N MET A 41 -7.15 4.63 6.04
CA MET A 41 -6.72 3.70 5.01
C MET A 41 -7.87 2.84 4.52
N VAL A 42 -8.03 2.74 3.20
CA VAL A 42 -9.11 2.01 2.53
C VAL A 42 -8.52 0.98 1.57
N SER A 43 -8.65 -0.30 1.92
CA SER A 43 -8.43 -1.41 0.98
C SER A 43 -9.50 -1.35 -0.10
N CYS A 44 -9.12 -1.02 -1.34
CA CYS A 44 -10.07 -0.70 -2.40
C CYS A 44 -10.67 -1.98 -3.00
N PHE A 45 -9.90 -2.78 -3.72
CA PHE A 45 -10.42 -3.92 -4.49
C PHE A 45 -10.09 -5.28 -3.88
N GLY A 46 -9.66 -5.33 -2.62
CA GLY A 46 -9.70 -6.52 -1.78
C GLY A 46 -10.93 -6.49 -0.87
N ASP A 47 -11.79 -7.51 -0.95
CA ASP A 47 -12.99 -7.61 -0.10
C ASP A 47 -13.55 -9.04 -0.12
N THR A 48 -13.16 -9.83 0.86
CA THR A 48 -13.62 -11.22 0.96
C THR A 48 -15.10 -11.32 1.31
N ALA A 49 -15.59 -10.49 2.24
CA ALA A 49 -17.00 -10.52 2.66
C ALA A 49 -17.95 -10.15 1.51
N ALA A 50 -17.66 -9.08 0.76
CA ALA A 50 -18.50 -8.70 -0.37
C ALA A 50 -18.48 -9.77 -1.48
N ALA A 51 -17.33 -10.41 -1.71
CA ALA A 51 -17.22 -11.49 -2.68
C ALA A 51 -17.99 -12.77 -2.28
N ASP A 52 -18.01 -13.11 -0.98
CA ASP A 52 -18.78 -14.22 -0.45
C ASP A 52 -20.30 -13.97 -0.58
N ASP A 53 -20.72 -12.71 -0.42
CA ASP A 53 -22.12 -12.30 -0.58
C ASP A 53 -22.56 -12.25 -2.05
N ASP A 54 -21.71 -11.76 -2.97
CA ASP A 54 -21.99 -11.68 -4.41
C ASP A 54 -20.78 -12.08 -5.27
N SER A 55 -20.82 -13.33 -5.75
CA SER A 55 -19.83 -13.87 -6.69
C SER A 55 -19.71 -13.09 -8.02
N GLY A 56 -20.72 -12.28 -8.40
CA GLY A 56 -20.68 -11.41 -9.58
C GLY A 56 -19.72 -10.23 -9.46
N LEU A 57 -19.25 -9.95 -8.24
CA LEU A 57 -18.19 -8.99 -7.97
C LEU A 57 -16.79 -9.55 -8.27
N VAL A 58 -16.61 -10.86 -8.20
CA VAL A 58 -15.30 -11.51 -8.29
C VAL A 58 -14.81 -11.51 -9.74
N PRO A 59 -13.61 -10.97 -10.03
CA PRO A 59 -13.08 -11.00 -11.37
C PRO A 59 -12.55 -12.40 -11.72
N VAL A 60 -12.67 -12.76 -12.99
CA VAL A 60 -12.18 -14.04 -13.53
C VAL A 60 -11.08 -13.83 -14.57
N ASP A 61 -10.24 -14.84 -14.78
CA ASP A 61 -9.30 -14.92 -15.90
C ASP A 61 -9.99 -15.36 -17.21
N ASP A 62 -9.23 -15.48 -18.30
CA ASP A 62 -9.70 -15.91 -19.63
C ASP A 62 -10.26 -17.33 -19.68
N ARG A 63 -9.99 -18.14 -18.64
CA ARG A 63 -10.51 -19.49 -18.46
C ARG A 63 -11.71 -19.53 -17.51
N GLY A 64 -12.16 -18.37 -17.03
CA GLY A 64 -13.26 -18.26 -16.07
C GLY A 64 -12.86 -18.60 -14.63
N LEU A 65 -11.56 -18.66 -14.30
CA LEU A 65 -11.12 -18.94 -12.93
C LEU A 65 -11.19 -17.67 -12.08
N PRO A 66 -11.86 -17.69 -10.92
CA PRO A 66 -12.01 -16.51 -10.07
C PRO A 66 -10.70 -16.11 -9.38
N ALA A 67 -10.54 -14.82 -9.12
CA ALA A 67 -9.50 -14.27 -8.24
C ALA A 67 -9.95 -14.34 -6.76
N SER A 68 -10.12 -15.56 -6.26
CA SER A 68 -10.59 -15.86 -4.89
C SER A 68 -9.45 -16.38 -4.03
N ARG A 69 -9.55 -16.14 -2.71
CA ARG A 69 -8.69 -16.71 -1.66
C ARG A 69 -8.68 -18.24 -1.59
N ASP A 70 -9.65 -18.90 -2.24
CA ASP A 70 -9.66 -20.37 -2.37
C ASP A 70 -8.52 -20.88 -3.26
N ARG A 71 -7.84 -19.97 -3.96
CA ARG A 71 -6.68 -20.26 -4.78
C ARG A 71 -5.40 -19.79 -4.09
N THR A 72 -4.38 -20.64 -4.18
CA THR A 72 -3.07 -20.45 -3.55
C THR A 72 -2.36 -19.14 -3.90
N GLU A 73 -2.72 -18.53 -5.02
CA GLU A 73 -2.12 -17.32 -5.54
C GLU A 73 -2.72 -16.04 -4.93
N PHE A 74 -3.77 -16.15 -4.11
CA PHE A 74 -4.48 -15.03 -3.51
C PHE A 74 -4.64 -15.21 -2.01
N GLU A 75 -4.28 -14.19 -1.25
CA GLU A 75 -4.43 -14.17 0.21
C GLU A 75 -5.84 -13.73 0.63
N TRP A 76 -6.51 -12.94 -0.22
CA TRP A 76 -7.89 -12.49 -0.09
C TRP A 76 -8.62 -12.57 -1.44
N THR A 77 -9.94 -12.46 -1.42
CA THR A 77 -10.72 -12.40 -2.66
C THR A 77 -10.74 -10.96 -3.20
N HIS A 78 -10.50 -10.81 -4.50
CA HIS A 78 -10.53 -9.52 -5.16
C HIS A 78 -11.91 -9.18 -5.72
N ILE A 79 -12.17 -7.87 -5.84
CA ILE A 79 -13.34 -7.30 -6.47
C ILE A 79 -12.94 -6.70 -7.82
N CYS A 80 -13.81 -6.89 -8.81
CA CYS A 80 -13.59 -6.41 -10.16
C CYS A 80 -13.58 -4.86 -10.20
N PRO A 81 -12.46 -4.21 -10.59
CA PRO A 81 -12.35 -2.74 -10.55
C PRO A 81 -13.32 -1.99 -11.46
N THR A 82 -13.94 -2.69 -12.40
CA THR A 82 -14.93 -2.15 -13.34
C THR A 82 -16.36 -2.23 -12.82
N HIS A 83 -16.59 -2.81 -11.64
CA HIS A 83 -17.93 -2.89 -11.08
C HIS A 83 -18.41 -1.50 -10.63
N PRO A 84 -19.43 -0.92 -11.28
CA PRO A 84 -19.74 0.51 -11.15
C PRO A 84 -20.27 0.89 -9.77
N GLU A 85 -21.07 0.02 -9.15
CA GLU A 85 -21.66 0.27 -7.82
C GLU A 85 -20.59 0.16 -6.73
N TYR A 86 -19.81 -0.91 -6.74
CA TYR A 86 -18.67 -1.09 -5.83
C TYR A 86 -17.66 0.06 -5.93
N ARG A 87 -17.27 0.47 -7.15
CA ARG A 87 -16.38 1.62 -7.36
C ARG A 87 -16.95 2.90 -6.75
N ARG A 88 -18.26 3.12 -6.88
CA ARG A 88 -18.94 4.28 -6.28
C ARG A 88 -18.90 4.24 -4.75
N GLY A 89 -19.20 3.09 -4.16
CA GLY A 89 -19.13 2.89 -2.71
C GLY A 89 -17.73 3.12 -2.14
N LEU A 90 -16.69 2.69 -2.86
CA LEU A 90 -15.30 3.00 -2.48
C LEU A 90 -15.01 4.51 -2.50
N LEU A 91 -15.45 5.21 -3.54
CA LEU A 91 -15.25 6.66 -3.65
C LEU A 91 -16.02 7.43 -2.57
N GLU A 92 -17.22 6.97 -2.21
CA GLU A 92 -18.00 7.50 -1.07
C GLU A 92 -17.24 7.27 0.25
N MET A 93 -16.69 6.07 0.47
CA MET A 93 -15.89 5.77 1.67
C MET A 93 -14.62 6.62 1.75
N VAL A 94 -13.94 6.86 0.63
CA VAL A 94 -12.77 7.77 0.56
C VAL A 94 -13.18 9.20 0.94
N GLU A 95 -14.32 9.68 0.45
CA GLU A 95 -14.87 10.99 0.80
C GLU A 95 -15.21 11.10 2.28
N ASP A 96 -15.85 10.07 2.87
CA ASP A 96 -16.16 10.01 4.30
C ASP A 96 -14.88 10.02 5.16
N CYS A 97 -13.84 9.29 4.74
CA CYS A 97 -12.53 9.32 5.40
C CYS A 97 -11.90 10.72 5.33
N ALA A 98 -11.91 11.34 4.14
CA ALA A 98 -11.35 12.66 3.89
C ALA A 98 -12.08 13.78 4.66
N ALA A 99 -13.37 13.59 4.96
CA ALA A 99 -14.17 14.50 5.76
C ALA A 99 -13.78 14.48 7.25
N VAL A 100 -13.24 13.36 7.75
CA VAL A 100 -12.83 13.19 9.15
C VAL A 100 -11.35 13.53 9.36
N ALA A 101 -10.48 13.14 8.43
CA ALA A 101 -9.06 13.50 8.42
C ALA A 101 -8.64 13.86 6.99
N PRO A 102 -7.81 14.90 6.79
CA PRO A 102 -7.52 15.41 5.45
C PRO A 102 -6.73 14.44 4.58
N ASP A 103 -5.92 13.57 5.18
CA ASP A 103 -5.03 12.63 4.50
C ASP A 103 -5.68 11.24 4.42
N VAL A 104 -5.61 10.59 3.25
CA VAL A 104 -6.16 9.24 3.01
C VAL A 104 -5.17 8.35 2.30
N ARG A 105 -5.10 7.08 2.69
CA ARG A 105 -4.33 6.04 2.02
C ARG A 105 -5.24 5.08 1.25
N LEU A 106 -4.99 4.95 -0.04
CA LEU A 106 -5.61 3.95 -0.90
C LEU A 106 -4.73 2.70 -0.88
N ASP A 107 -5.29 1.60 -0.40
CA ASP A 107 -4.63 0.30 -0.39
C ASP A 107 -5.34 -0.67 -1.34
N ASP A 108 -4.68 -1.78 -1.72
CA ASP A 108 -5.28 -2.80 -2.59
C ASP A 108 -5.95 -2.27 -3.85
N VAL A 109 -5.33 -1.25 -4.46
CA VAL A 109 -5.78 -0.67 -5.73
C VAL A 109 -5.27 -1.53 -6.88
N GLY A 110 -6.13 -1.81 -7.84
CA GLY A 110 -5.76 -2.48 -9.08
C GLY A 110 -6.52 -3.76 -9.36
N PHE A 111 -6.20 -4.33 -10.51
CA PHE A 111 -6.60 -5.66 -10.90
C PHE A 111 -5.84 -6.72 -10.07
N PRO A 112 -6.42 -7.91 -9.85
CA PRO A 112 -5.82 -8.94 -8.99
C PRO A 112 -4.43 -9.38 -9.46
N ARG A 113 -4.29 -9.80 -10.72
CA ARG A 113 -3.04 -10.26 -11.35
C ARG A 113 -3.11 -10.08 -12.87
N GLU A 114 -2.02 -10.36 -13.56
CA GLU A 114 -1.97 -10.45 -15.00
C GLU A 114 -3.03 -11.43 -15.54
N GLY A 115 -3.70 -11.05 -16.62
CA GLY A 115 -4.68 -11.93 -17.30
C GLY A 115 -6.10 -11.95 -16.70
N TYR A 116 -6.34 -11.31 -15.56
CA TYR A 116 -7.67 -11.25 -14.95
C TYR A 116 -8.55 -10.12 -15.48
N CYS A 117 -9.80 -10.12 -15.00
CA CYS A 117 -10.90 -9.26 -15.41
C CYS A 117 -11.34 -9.53 -16.84
N ARG A 118 -11.47 -10.80 -17.22
CA ARG A 118 -11.97 -11.25 -18.53
C ARG A 118 -13.45 -11.66 -18.51
N CYS A 119 -14.24 -11.11 -17.57
CA CYS A 119 -15.68 -11.33 -17.58
C CYS A 119 -16.36 -10.51 -18.69
N GLU A 120 -17.58 -10.91 -19.06
CA GLU A 120 -18.38 -10.24 -20.10
C GLU A 120 -18.51 -8.72 -19.91
N ARG A 121 -18.55 -8.24 -18.66
CA ARG A 121 -18.56 -6.80 -18.34
C ARG A 121 -17.28 -6.13 -18.80
N CYS A 122 -16.13 -6.69 -18.45
CA CYS A 122 -14.83 -6.11 -18.80
C CYS A 122 -14.53 -6.20 -20.29
N GLU A 123 -14.87 -7.32 -20.93
CA GLU A 123 -14.71 -7.47 -22.38
C GLU A 123 -15.55 -6.44 -23.12
N ARG A 124 -16.82 -6.28 -22.74
CA ARG A 124 -17.68 -5.22 -23.30
C ARG A 124 -17.11 -3.82 -23.06
N LEU A 125 -16.66 -3.51 -21.85
CA LEU A 125 -16.10 -2.18 -21.52
C LEU A 125 -14.80 -1.90 -22.27
N PHE A 126 -14.02 -2.94 -22.60
CA PHE A 126 -12.85 -2.81 -23.44
C PHE A 126 -13.24 -2.55 -24.90
N ASP A 127 -14.18 -3.33 -25.45
CA ASP A 127 -14.68 -3.18 -26.82
C ASP A 127 -15.36 -1.83 -27.06
N GLU A 128 -15.98 -1.25 -26.02
CA GLU A 128 -16.60 0.08 -26.02
C GLU A 128 -15.58 1.22 -25.80
N SER A 129 -14.33 0.91 -25.45
CA SER A 129 -13.29 1.91 -25.18
C SER A 129 -12.48 2.28 -26.42
N ASP A 130 -11.77 3.41 -26.36
CA ASP A 130 -10.85 3.86 -27.42
C ASP A 130 -9.46 3.20 -27.33
N HIS A 131 -9.30 2.13 -26.54
CA HIS A 131 -8.01 1.46 -26.35
C HIS A 131 -7.85 0.23 -27.25
N ASP A 132 -6.77 0.21 -28.03
CA ASP A 132 -6.42 -0.96 -28.86
C ASP A 132 -5.81 -2.12 -28.06
N GLU A 133 -5.22 -1.83 -26.90
CA GLU A 133 -4.52 -2.79 -26.07
C GLU A 133 -5.16 -2.95 -24.69
N TRP A 134 -5.40 -4.21 -24.30
CA TRP A 134 -5.97 -4.57 -23.00
C TRP A 134 -5.19 -3.98 -21.82
N ALA A 135 -3.85 -3.97 -21.91
CA ALA A 135 -3.01 -3.41 -20.87
C ALA A 135 -3.12 -1.88 -20.78
N GLY A 136 -3.40 -1.19 -21.91
CA GLY A 136 -3.68 0.23 -21.94
C GLY A 136 -5.00 0.56 -21.26
N TRP A 137 -6.05 -0.18 -21.61
CA TRP A 137 -7.37 -0.05 -20.98
C TRP A 137 -7.35 -0.32 -19.48
N ARG A 138 -6.65 -1.39 -19.03
CA ARG A 138 -6.46 -1.66 -17.60
C ARG A 138 -5.75 -0.51 -16.91
N ALA A 139 -4.69 0.03 -17.53
CA ALA A 139 -3.96 1.15 -16.96
C ALA A 139 -4.82 2.41 -16.79
N ALA A 140 -5.59 2.76 -17.82
CA ALA A 140 -6.52 3.88 -17.78
C ALA A 140 -7.60 3.68 -16.72
N THR A 141 -8.20 2.49 -16.65
CA THR A 141 -9.24 2.17 -15.66
C THR A 141 -8.78 2.42 -14.21
N ILE A 142 -7.56 2.02 -13.87
CA ILE A 142 -7.01 2.22 -12.53
C ILE A 142 -6.57 3.67 -12.31
N THR A 143 -5.96 4.30 -13.31
CA THR A 143 -5.56 5.71 -13.23
C THR A 143 -6.78 6.60 -12.99
N ASP A 144 -7.89 6.38 -13.71
CA ASP A 144 -9.15 7.10 -13.54
C ASP A 144 -9.78 6.87 -12.16
N PHE A 145 -9.61 5.68 -11.58
CA PHE A 145 -10.06 5.43 -10.21
C PHE A 145 -9.21 6.21 -9.21
N VAL A 146 -7.88 6.16 -9.31
CA VAL A 146 -6.99 6.86 -8.40
C VAL A 146 -7.18 8.37 -8.50
N ALA A 147 -7.29 8.93 -9.71
CA ALA A 147 -7.57 10.35 -9.91
C ALA A 147 -8.89 10.76 -9.25
N ALA A 148 -9.97 9.99 -9.46
CA ALA A 148 -11.26 10.28 -8.84
C ALA A 148 -11.23 10.16 -7.31
N ALA A 149 -10.43 9.24 -6.76
CA ALA A 149 -10.25 9.11 -5.31
C ALA A 149 -9.45 10.30 -4.76
N ALA A 150 -8.33 10.65 -5.41
CA ALA A 150 -7.49 11.78 -5.02
C ALA A 150 -8.24 13.13 -5.05
N ASP A 151 -9.12 13.35 -6.03
CA ASP A 151 -9.96 14.56 -6.13
C ASP A 151 -10.91 14.76 -4.92
N ARG A 152 -11.15 13.71 -4.12
CA ARG A 152 -11.97 13.75 -2.90
C ARG A 152 -11.15 13.99 -1.63
N VAL A 153 -9.82 13.84 -1.72
CA VAL A 153 -8.91 13.98 -0.58
C VAL A 153 -8.44 15.43 -0.52
N SER A 154 -8.68 16.09 0.61
CA SER A 154 -8.34 17.52 0.78
C SER A 154 -6.88 17.75 1.21
N GLY A 155 -6.26 16.73 1.79
CA GLY A 155 -4.85 16.68 2.16
C GLY A 155 -4.08 15.77 1.22
N ARG A 156 -3.27 14.87 1.81
CA ARG A 156 -2.37 14.00 1.07
C ARG A 156 -3.02 12.67 0.70
N THR A 157 -2.89 12.28 -0.57
CA THR A 157 -3.26 10.95 -1.07
C THR A 157 -2.05 10.03 -1.08
N TYR A 158 -2.12 8.93 -0.33
CA TYR A 158 -1.12 7.86 -0.35
C TYR A 158 -1.64 6.70 -1.17
N LEU A 159 -0.76 6.03 -1.92
CA LEU A 159 -1.11 4.83 -2.67
C LEU A 159 -0.17 3.68 -2.35
N SER A 160 -0.72 2.58 -1.85
CA SER A 160 0.05 1.34 -1.73
C SER A 160 0.28 0.70 -3.09
N VAL A 161 1.47 0.16 -3.29
CA VAL A 161 1.81 -0.63 -4.49
C VAL A 161 2.55 -1.91 -4.10
N HIS A 162 2.33 -2.98 -4.87
CA HIS A 162 3.07 -4.23 -4.73
C HIS A 162 4.60 -3.97 -4.83
N PRO A 163 5.46 -4.67 -4.05
CA PRO A 163 6.90 -4.43 -3.99
C PRO A 163 7.66 -4.94 -5.23
N ASP A 164 7.29 -4.42 -6.41
CA ASP A 164 7.91 -4.71 -7.69
C ASP A 164 8.25 -3.39 -8.41
N PRO A 165 9.50 -2.90 -8.30
CA PRO A 165 9.92 -1.64 -8.91
C PRO A 165 10.21 -1.76 -10.41
N TYR A 166 10.15 -2.95 -11.01
CA TYR A 166 10.60 -3.12 -12.38
C TYR A 166 9.66 -2.43 -13.38
N PRO A 167 10.20 -1.77 -14.42
CA PRO A 167 9.39 -1.06 -15.39
C PRO A 167 8.30 -1.92 -16.05
N GLY A 168 7.06 -1.45 -15.98
CA GLY A 168 5.90 -2.10 -16.61
C GLY A 168 5.33 -3.32 -15.86
N HIS A 169 5.97 -3.78 -14.77
CA HIS A 169 5.48 -4.94 -14.02
C HIS A 169 4.15 -4.64 -13.31
N LEU A 170 4.08 -3.54 -12.53
CA LEU A 170 2.83 -3.12 -11.87
C LEU A 170 1.72 -2.85 -12.88
N ARG A 171 2.05 -2.27 -14.04
CA ARG A 171 1.08 -2.05 -15.13
C ARG A 171 0.51 -3.37 -15.65
N THR A 172 1.37 -4.36 -15.87
CA THR A 172 0.96 -5.69 -16.37
C THR A 172 0.16 -6.46 -15.32
N ARG A 173 0.63 -6.45 -14.08
CA ARG A 173 0.07 -7.20 -12.96
C ARG A 173 -1.28 -6.63 -12.53
N SER A 174 -1.30 -5.36 -12.12
CA SER A 174 -2.46 -4.75 -11.45
C SER A 174 -3.05 -3.56 -12.21
N GLY A 175 -2.52 -3.21 -13.38
CA GLY A 175 -2.96 -2.02 -14.12
C GLY A 175 -2.40 -0.71 -13.55
N ILE A 176 -1.51 -0.74 -12.56
CA ILE A 176 -0.93 0.50 -12.02
C ILE A 176 0.20 0.98 -12.96
N ALA A 177 -0.09 2.02 -13.73
CA ALA A 177 0.92 2.76 -14.48
C ALA A 177 1.53 3.84 -13.56
N VAL A 178 2.61 3.48 -12.86
CA VAL A 178 3.25 4.33 -11.82
C VAL A 178 3.42 5.78 -12.27
N ASP A 179 3.93 6.01 -13.48
CA ASP A 179 4.23 7.35 -13.98
C ASP A 179 2.96 8.19 -14.20
N ALA A 180 1.85 7.57 -14.62
CA ALA A 180 0.56 8.25 -14.79
C ALA A 180 -0.15 8.46 -13.45
N VAL A 181 0.02 7.54 -12.51
CA VAL A 181 -0.60 7.63 -11.18
C VAL A 181 0.15 8.62 -10.28
N ALA A 182 1.46 8.81 -10.49
CA ALA A 182 2.29 9.75 -9.75
C ALA A 182 1.77 11.20 -9.81
N ASP A 183 1.10 11.58 -10.90
CA ASP A 183 0.47 12.91 -11.06
C ASP A 183 -0.75 13.13 -10.14
N HIS A 184 -1.27 12.06 -9.53
CA HIS A 184 -2.49 12.08 -8.72
C HIS A 184 -2.25 11.76 -7.24
N VAL A 185 -1.03 11.35 -6.85
CA VAL A 185 -0.74 10.91 -5.49
C VAL A 185 0.45 11.67 -4.91
N ASP A 186 0.38 11.94 -3.62
CA ASP A 186 1.42 12.66 -2.89
C ASP A 186 2.55 11.74 -2.40
N GLU A 187 2.29 10.43 -2.34
CA GLU A 187 3.24 9.46 -1.82
C GLU A 187 2.87 8.02 -2.22
N PHE A 188 3.86 7.25 -2.62
CA PHE A 188 3.73 5.80 -2.72
C PHE A 188 4.12 5.13 -1.40
N VAL A 189 3.39 4.09 -1.01
CA VAL A 189 3.76 3.21 0.09
C VAL A 189 4.02 1.81 -0.47
N VAL A 190 5.15 1.20 -0.10
CA VAL A 190 5.53 -0.13 -0.55
C VAL A 190 5.53 -1.08 0.64
N PRO A 191 4.48 -1.91 0.81
CA PRO A 191 4.48 -2.97 1.81
C PRO A 191 5.48 -4.06 1.44
N ILE A 192 6.43 -4.33 2.34
CA ILE A 192 7.41 -5.40 2.22
C ILE A 192 7.29 -6.28 3.46
N TYR A 193 6.39 -7.25 3.38
CA TYR A 193 6.11 -8.14 4.51
C TYR A 193 6.95 -9.40 4.44
N ASP A 194 7.75 -9.61 5.49
CA ASP A 194 8.56 -10.79 5.72
C ASP A 194 8.63 -10.99 7.24
N THR A 195 8.41 -12.22 7.70
CA THR A 195 8.42 -12.54 9.14
C THR A 195 9.84 -12.74 9.68
N GLU A 196 10.83 -12.89 8.80
CA GLU A 196 12.21 -13.22 9.16
C GLU A 196 13.20 -12.10 8.84
N TYR A 197 12.98 -11.34 7.77
CA TYR A 197 13.92 -10.34 7.22
C TYR A 197 15.37 -10.83 7.11
N ALA A 198 15.58 -12.12 6.88
CA ALA A 198 16.92 -12.73 6.88
C ALA A 198 17.85 -12.21 5.78
N THR A 199 17.35 -11.39 4.84
CA THR A 199 18.13 -10.88 3.71
C THR A 199 17.74 -9.45 3.35
N THR A 200 18.36 -8.48 4.01
CA THR A 200 18.04 -7.06 3.90
C THR A 200 18.45 -6.39 2.58
N TYR A 201 19.39 -6.94 1.81
CA TYR A 201 19.78 -6.35 0.52
C TYR A 201 18.64 -6.35 -0.51
N TRP A 202 17.66 -7.26 -0.39
CA TRP A 202 16.45 -7.24 -1.23
C TRP A 202 15.56 -6.06 -0.88
N LEU A 203 15.43 -5.73 0.42
CA LEU A 203 14.68 -4.55 0.87
C LEU A 203 15.31 -3.29 0.27
N GLU A 204 16.62 -3.12 0.43
CA GLU A 204 17.37 -2.01 -0.17
C GLU A 204 17.15 -1.94 -1.69
N THR A 205 17.24 -3.08 -2.38
CA THR A 205 17.08 -3.15 -3.85
C THR A 205 15.69 -2.71 -4.30
N ILE A 206 14.63 -3.13 -3.59
CA ILE A 206 13.24 -2.76 -3.90
C ILE A 206 13.06 -1.25 -3.76
N VAL A 207 13.49 -0.67 -2.63
CA VAL A 207 13.29 0.75 -2.32
C VAL A 207 14.09 1.63 -3.26
N ARG A 208 15.36 1.29 -3.53
CA ARG A 208 16.18 1.98 -4.54
C ARG A 208 15.59 1.89 -5.94
N GLY A 209 14.98 0.75 -6.27
CA GLY A 209 14.27 0.55 -7.53
C GLY A 209 13.12 1.54 -7.70
N PHE A 210 12.25 1.66 -6.69
CA PHE A 210 11.16 2.64 -6.69
C PHE A 210 11.67 4.07 -6.72
N ARG A 211 12.67 4.40 -5.89
CA ARG A 211 13.32 5.72 -5.88
C ARG A 211 13.80 6.11 -7.27
N SER A 212 14.53 5.23 -7.94
CA SER A 212 15.04 5.46 -9.31
C SER A 212 13.90 5.59 -10.33
N ARG A 213 12.87 4.74 -10.20
CA ARG A 213 11.70 4.76 -11.08
C ARG A 213 10.89 6.06 -10.97
N LEU A 214 10.86 6.67 -9.79
CA LEU A 214 10.15 7.92 -9.49
C LEU A 214 11.05 9.16 -9.67
N GLY A 215 12.17 9.02 -10.39
CA GLY A 215 13.05 10.13 -10.77
C GLY A 215 14.09 10.54 -9.72
N GLY A 216 14.22 9.79 -8.62
CA GLY A 216 15.28 10.01 -7.64
C GLY A 216 16.62 9.46 -8.08
N ASP A 217 17.70 10.04 -7.57
CA ASP A 217 19.05 9.54 -7.85
C ASP A 217 19.29 8.19 -7.18
N TYR A 218 20.09 7.34 -7.83
CA TYR A 218 20.57 6.10 -7.20
C TYR A 218 21.49 6.39 -6.01
N ASP A 219 22.22 7.51 -6.00
CA ASP A 219 22.99 7.93 -4.84
C ASP A 219 22.05 8.34 -3.69
N VAL A 220 22.32 7.81 -2.49
CA VAL A 220 21.56 8.13 -1.27
C VAL A 220 21.63 9.61 -0.91
N HIS A 221 22.73 10.27 -1.26
CA HIS A 221 22.93 11.71 -1.07
C HIS A 221 22.50 12.55 -2.28
N GLY A 222 22.01 11.91 -3.34
CA GLY A 222 21.46 12.57 -4.52
C GLY A 222 20.04 13.08 -4.30
N ALA A 223 19.43 13.60 -5.37
CA ALA A 223 18.09 14.15 -5.34
C ALA A 223 17.05 13.07 -4.95
N PRO A 224 16.10 13.38 -4.05
CA PRO A 224 14.95 12.50 -3.81
C PRO A 224 14.04 12.45 -5.05
N PRO A 225 13.17 11.43 -5.16
CA PRO A 225 12.19 11.36 -6.24
C PRO A 225 11.16 12.51 -6.15
N GLU A 226 10.53 12.85 -7.27
CA GLU A 226 9.51 13.91 -7.33
C GLU A 226 8.29 13.54 -6.49
N THR A 227 7.77 12.33 -6.69
CA THR A 227 6.78 11.70 -5.79
C THR A 227 7.52 10.80 -4.81
N PRO A 228 7.47 11.08 -3.50
CA PRO A 228 8.17 10.28 -2.50
C PRO A 228 7.67 8.83 -2.41
N VAL A 229 8.55 7.95 -1.94
CA VAL A 229 8.23 6.57 -1.61
C VAL A 229 8.56 6.28 -0.15
N SER A 230 7.60 5.71 0.56
CA SER A 230 7.74 5.20 1.92
C SER A 230 7.60 3.68 1.92
N VAL A 231 8.15 3.04 2.94
CA VAL A 231 8.16 1.57 3.05
C VAL A 231 7.34 1.18 4.25
N GLU A 232 6.53 0.14 4.11
CA GLU A 232 5.85 -0.48 5.23
C GLU A 232 6.45 -1.86 5.51
N LEU A 233 7.03 -2.02 6.70
CA LEU A 233 7.59 -3.27 7.19
C LEU A 233 6.55 -3.96 8.07
N TYR A 234 6.37 -5.27 7.87
CA TYR A 234 5.64 -6.11 8.80
C TYR A 234 6.36 -6.14 10.15
N ALA A 235 5.65 -5.83 11.23
CA ALA A 235 6.20 -5.90 12.59
C ALA A 235 5.60 -7.05 13.40
N ALA A 236 4.60 -7.75 12.88
CA ALA A 236 3.92 -8.84 13.57
C ALA A 236 4.77 -10.11 13.59
N ASP A 237 4.95 -10.70 14.77
CA ASP A 237 5.71 -11.94 14.96
C ASP A 237 7.16 -11.90 14.40
N VAL A 238 7.77 -10.71 14.32
CA VAL A 238 9.16 -10.51 13.84
C VAL A 238 10.11 -10.32 15.02
N ASP A 239 11.30 -10.92 14.95
CA ASP A 239 12.36 -10.66 15.92
C ASP A 239 12.78 -9.17 15.93
N VAL A 240 12.95 -8.60 17.11
CA VAL A 240 13.27 -7.18 17.28
C VAL A 240 14.57 -6.78 16.57
N ASP A 241 15.61 -7.62 16.63
CA ASP A 241 16.88 -7.31 15.98
C ASP A 241 16.74 -7.37 14.45
N ALA A 242 16.02 -8.36 13.93
CA ALA A 242 15.70 -8.44 12.51
C ALA A 242 14.90 -7.22 12.01
N LEU A 243 13.92 -6.75 12.79
CA LEU A 243 13.13 -5.56 12.45
C LEU A 243 13.98 -4.28 12.46
N ILE A 244 14.94 -4.15 13.39
CA ILE A 244 15.91 -3.05 13.42
C ILE A 244 16.78 -3.09 12.17
N GLU A 245 17.37 -4.24 11.84
CA GLU A 245 18.22 -4.39 10.64
C GLU A 245 17.44 -4.10 9.35
N ALA A 246 16.18 -4.54 9.25
CA ALA A 246 15.31 -4.23 8.12
C ALA A 246 15.02 -2.73 8.01
N THR A 247 14.77 -2.07 9.14
CA THR A 247 14.55 -0.61 9.21
C THR A 247 15.77 0.16 8.73
N GLU A 248 16.96 -0.18 9.23
CA GLU A 248 18.23 0.45 8.84
C GLU A 248 18.55 0.26 7.36
N ALA A 249 18.15 -0.87 6.76
CA ALA A 249 18.38 -1.15 5.35
C ALA A 249 17.55 -0.29 4.39
N VAL A 250 16.35 0.14 4.80
CA VAL A 250 15.42 0.88 3.92
C VAL A 250 15.39 2.38 4.21
N GLU A 251 15.60 2.77 5.47
CA GLU A 251 15.50 4.15 5.95
C GLU A 251 16.30 5.17 5.11
N PRO A 252 17.55 4.89 4.68
CA PRO A 252 18.30 5.86 3.89
C PRO A 252 17.67 6.20 2.53
N TYR A 253 16.83 5.31 2.00
CA TYR A 253 16.30 5.38 0.64
C TYR A 253 14.83 5.75 0.58
N ALA A 254 14.08 5.46 1.64
CA ALA A 254 12.67 5.80 1.80
C ALA A 254 12.51 7.21 2.39
N LYS A 255 11.33 7.81 2.17
CA LYS A 255 10.94 9.03 2.88
C LYS A 255 10.60 8.72 4.34
N ASP A 256 9.70 7.76 4.54
CA ASP A 256 9.27 7.30 5.86
C ASP A 256 9.29 5.76 5.93
N VAL A 257 9.45 5.23 7.14
CA VAL A 257 9.34 3.78 7.44
C VAL A 257 8.13 3.58 8.33
N LEU A 258 7.17 2.80 7.85
CA LEU A 258 5.92 2.47 8.52
C LEU A 258 6.00 1.04 9.05
N PHE A 259 5.36 0.78 10.18
CA PHE A 259 5.33 -0.55 10.80
C PHE A 259 3.90 -1.09 10.84
N GLY A 260 3.67 -2.21 10.17
CA GLY A 260 2.37 -2.86 10.07
C GLY A 260 2.05 -3.80 11.24
N TYR A 261 0.81 -3.72 11.71
CA TYR A 261 0.05 -4.68 12.52
C TYR A 261 0.46 -4.90 13.99
N GLU A 262 1.74 -4.80 14.37
CA GLU A 262 2.16 -5.00 15.77
C GLU A 262 2.93 -3.78 16.31
N ALA A 263 2.17 -2.75 16.69
CA ALA A 263 2.69 -1.47 17.16
C ALA A 263 3.62 -1.60 18.39
N ALA A 264 3.32 -2.51 19.30
CA ALA A 264 4.13 -2.74 20.50
C ALA A 264 5.53 -3.28 20.17
N ASN A 265 5.63 -4.21 19.22
CA ASN A 265 6.91 -4.76 18.76
C ASN A 265 7.74 -3.70 18.03
N ALA A 266 7.12 -2.95 17.12
CA ALA A 266 7.76 -1.84 16.43
C ALA A 266 8.27 -0.75 17.39
N ALA A 267 7.46 -0.34 18.37
CA ALA A 267 7.88 0.61 19.39
C ALA A 267 9.03 0.05 20.27
N ALA A 268 9.08 -1.26 20.51
CA ALA A 268 10.20 -1.88 21.20
C ALA A 268 11.49 -1.83 20.36
N ALA A 269 11.40 -2.11 19.07
CA ALA A 269 12.53 -2.02 18.12
C ALA A 269 13.10 -0.59 18.05
N LEU A 270 12.25 0.42 17.88
CA LEU A 270 12.68 1.82 17.85
C LEU A 270 13.36 2.23 19.16
N ARG A 271 12.78 1.88 20.31
CA ARG A 271 13.39 2.17 21.63
C ARG A 271 14.74 1.51 21.84
N ARG A 272 14.88 0.24 21.43
CA ARG A 272 16.14 -0.50 21.55
C ARG A 272 17.22 0.13 20.67
N ARG A 273 16.91 0.39 19.40
CA ARG A 273 17.82 1.04 18.48
C ARG A 273 18.28 2.43 18.98
N ASP A 274 17.35 3.23 19.51
CA ASP A 274 17.69 4.52 20.10
C ASP A 274 18.56 4.41 21.37
N ALA A 275 18.42 3.31 22.12
CA ALA A 275 19.27 3.03 23.28
C ALA A 275 20.69 2.62 22.84
N ASP A 276 20.81 1.78 21.81
CA ASP A 276 22.09 1.32 21.27
C ASP A 276 22.87 2.46 20.61
N ALA A 277 22.19 3.36 19.89
CA ALA A 277 22.78 4.57 19.31
C ALA A 277 23.32 5.56 20.36
N ARG A 278 22.79 5.52 21.59
CA ARG A 278 23.19 6.40 22.69
C ARG A 278 24.44 5.96 23.45
N GLY A 279 25.08 4.84 23.06
CA GLY A 279 26.44 4.43 23.48
C GLY A 279 26.81 4.77 24.92
N GLY A 280 26.56 3.84 25.85
CA GLY A 280 26.68 4.02 27.31
C GLY A 280 27.81 4.94 27.78
N GLU A 281 27.45 5.94 28.59
CA GLU A 281 28.40 6.75 29.34
C GLU A 281 29.31 5.82 30.16
N VAL A 282 30.59 5.76 29.79
CA VAL A 282 31.60 5.07 30.58
C VAL A 282 31.86 5.94 31.81
N HIS A 283 31.15 5.68 32.90
CA HIS A 283 31.50 6.23 34.21
C HIS A 283 32.84 5.64 34.66
N ARG A 284 33.91 6.42 34.54
CA ARG A 284 35.18 6.10 35.20
C ARG A 284 35.07 6.53 36.67
N PRO A 285 35.45 5.68 37.65
CA PRO A 285 35.56 6.11 39.05
C PRO A 285 36.62 7.22 39.17
N GLU A 286 36.31 8.25 39.95
CA GLU A 286 37.27 9.27 40.41
C GLU A 286 38.26 8.70 41.44
#